data_AF-A0A8D2NW25-F1
#
_entry.id   AF-A0A8D2NW25-F1
#
_cell.length_a   1.000
_cell.length_b   1.000
_cell.length_c   1.000
_cell.angle_alpha   90.00
_cell.angle_beta   90.00
_cell.angle_gamma   90.00
#
_symmetry.space_group_name_H-M   'P 1'
#
loop_
_entity.id
_entity.type
_entity.pdbx_description
1 polymer ?
#
loop_
_entity_poly.entity_id
_entity_poly.type
_entity_poly.pdbx_seq_one_letter_code
_entity_poly.pdbx_strand_id
1 'polypeptide(L)'
;MLKTYFVISSFSLDFPDSEKLILFITNVWSDIFVFQGAINKAMQLVVRRSASNDILACLSAYLNWEQSSSLDAGVMVSNLLLEMQSCTKVEFHLSEQYGEDLSEDAWQYIFAVDLLCCHMKWDWTHDNVISKVLWPSMDNWIKKRKGHETTQSIRDSVIALILRLIGRLGQIGLKEGCLAAVKNISSVIGLFVQHAKEEGVPWGVQLAAVYSLCDLGSSNPEGIVEAIHAWKAGALNNIPSAVTDGIAEVTSLCEMESALPIKQ
;
A
#
# COMPACT_ATOMS: atom_id res chain seq x y z
N MET A 1 -1.94 16.35 -0.44
CA MET A 1 -1.69 14.99 -0.99
C MET A 1 -0.70 14.98 -2.16
N LEU A 2 -0.90 15.73 -3.26
CA LEU A 2 -0.04 15.66 -4.45
C LEU A 2 1.46 15.91 -4.17
N LYS A 3 1.79 16.91 -3.34
CA LYS A 3 3.17 17.19 -2.92
C LYS A 3 3.78 16.02 -2.15
N THR A 4 3.04 15.47 -1.19
CA THR A 4 3.46 14.31 -0.40
C THR A 4 3.71 13.10 -1.30
N TYR A 5 2.82 12.84 -2.27
CA TYR A 5 2.97 11.76 -3.23
C TYR A 5 4.23 11.92 -4.09
N PHE A 6 4.49 13.13 -4.60
CA PHE A 6 5.72 13.43 -5.34
C PHE A 6 6.98 13.12 -4.51
N VAL A 7 6.99 13.54 -3.25
CA VAL A 7 8.13 13.30 -2.35
C VAL A 7 8.31 11.81 -2.05
N ILE A 8 7.23 11.08 -1.77
CA ILE A 8 7.27 9.63 -1.57
C ILE A 8 7.83 8.93 -2.80
N SER A 9 7.28 9.24 -3.98
CA SER A 9 7.73 8.64 -5.24
C SER A 9 9.21 8.90 -5.48
N SER A 10 9.69 10.11 -5.18
CA SER A 10 11.10 10.46 -5.35
C SER A 10 12.01 9.71 -4.37
N PHE A 11 11.58 9.52 -3.12
CA PHE A 11 12.35 8.73 -2.15
C PHE A 11 12.32 7.23 -2.41
N SER A 12 11.21 6.69 -2.93
CA SER A 12 11.10 5.27 -3.29
C SER A 12 11.87 4.87 -4.55
N LEU A 13 12.34 5.82 -5.36
CA LEU A 13 13.04 5.57 -6.62
C LEU A 13 14.58 5.63 -6.50
N ASP A 14 15.12 5.70 -5.27
CA ASP A 14 16.57 5.83 -5.01
C ASP A 14 17.24 6.90 -5.88
N PHE A 15 16.66 8.10 -5.89
CA PHE A 15 17.08 9.20 -6.77
C PHE A 15 18.59 9.51 -6.62
N PRO A 16 19.36 9.60 -7.74
CA PRO A 16 20.76 9.99 -7.68
C PRO A 16 20.88 11.42 -7.15
N ASP A 17 21.78 11.66 -6.19
CA ASP A 17 21.86 12.90 -5.41
C ASP A 17 20.64 13.16 -4.48
N SER A 18 20.21 12.13 -3.75
CA SER A 18 19.14 12.20 -2.74
C SER A 18 19.28 13.40 -1.79
N GLU A 19 20.49 13.79 -1.41
CA GLU A 19 20.76 14.98 -0.58
C GLU A 19 20.29 16.31 -1.21
N LYS A 20 20.50 16.51 -2.51
CA LYS A 20 20.06 17.73 -3.21
C LYS A 20 18.54 17.79 -3.29
N LEU A 21 17.92 16.64 -3.53
CA LEU A 21 16.47 16.51 -3.54
C LEU A 21 15.89 16.80 -2.14
N ILE A 22 16.50 16.26 -1.08
CA ILE A 22 16.11 16.53 0.31
C ILE A 22 16.16 18.03 0.58
N LEU A 23 17.28 18.69 0.28
CA LEU A 23 17.45 20.13 0.49
C LEU A 23 16.43 20.95 -0.33
N PHE A 24 16.16 20.57 -1.57
CA PHE A 24 15.14 21.22 -2.40
C PHE A 24 13.75 21.10 -1.76
N ILE A 25 13.34 19.89 -1.36
CA ILE A 25 12.05 19.66 -0.72
C ILE A 25 11.95 20.44 0.59
N THR A 26 12.99 20.40 1.43
CA THR A 26 13.01 21.13 2.70
C THR A 26 12.92 22.64 2.49
N ASN A 27 13.53 23.18 1.44
CA ASN A 27 13.51 24.61 1.14
C ASN A 27 12.15 25.06 0.56
N VAL A 28 11.61 24.29 -0.40
CA VAL A 28 10.42 24.67 -1.16
C VAL A 28 9.12 24.28 -0.42
N TRP A 29 9.13 23.16 0.30
CA TRP A 29 7.95 22.57 0.97
C TRP A 29 8.30 22.12 2.40
N SER A 30 8.79 23.05 3.23
CA SER A 30 9.16 22.77 4.62
C SER A 30 8.02 22.20 5.46
N ASP A 31 6.77 22.54 5.13
CA ASP A 31 5.55 22.05 5.78
C ASP A 31 5.41 20.52 5.74
N ILE A 32 5.96 19.87 4.70
CA ILE A 32 5.94 18.42 4.54
C ILE A 32 6.69 17.71 5.68
N PHE A 33 7.77 18.33 6.19
CA PHE A 33 8.58 17.75 7.26
C PHE A 33 8.10 18.14 8.67
N VAL A 34 7.15 19.06 8.79
CA VAL A 34 6.67 19.58 10.09
C VAL A 34 5.33 18.95 10.51
N PHE A 35 4.55 18.41 9.57
CA PHE A 35 3.27 17.76 9.88
C PHE A 35 3.45 16.47 10.70
N GLN A 36 2.60 16.28 11.73
CA GLN A 36 2.67 15.16 12.69
C GLN A 36 1.93 13.89 12.21
N GLY A 37 2.25 13.42 11.00
CA GLY A 37 1.63 12.25 10.38
C GLY A 37 2.48 10.99 10.38
N ALA A 38 1.85 9.83 10.18
CA ALA A 38 2.56 8.54 10.02
C ALA A 38 3.59 8.61 8.88
N ILE A 39 3.21 9.23 7.76
CA ILE A 39 4.08 9.41 6.59
C ILE A 39 5.28 10.29 6.89
N ASN A 40 5.09 11.32 7.71
CA ASN A 40 6.18 12.22 8.10
C ASN A 40 7.24 11.46 8.90
N LYS A 41 6.84 10.61 9.87
CA LYS A 41 7.77 9.75 10.63
C LYS A 41 8.64 8.90 9.69
N ALA A 42 8.03 8.25 8.70
CA ALA A 42 8.74 7.44 7.70
C ALA A 42 9.69 8.28 6.85
N MET A 43 9.25 9.43 6.35
CA MET A 43 10.09 10.34 5.57
C MET A 43 11.28 10.86 6.36
N GLN A 44 11.08 11.27 7.63
CA GLN A 44 12.19 11.69 8.49
C GLN A 44 13.22 10.56 8.63
N LEU A 45 12.77 9.32 8.84
CA LEU A 45 13.69 8.19 8.95
C LEU A 45 14.52 7.97 7.67
N VAL A 46 13.88 8.01 6.50
CA VAL A 46 14.57 7.87 5.21
C VAL A 46 15.60 8.99 5.03
N VAL A 47 15.20 10.25 5.27
CA VAL A 47 16.12 11.40 5.17
C VAL A 47 17.30 11.25 6.13
N ARG A 48 17.06 10.85 7.38
CA ARG A 48 18.13 10.64 8.37
C ARG A 48 19.10 9.52 7.98
N ARG A 49 18.64 8.50 7.25
CA ARG A 49 19.49 7.40 6.76
C ARG A 49 20.26 7.78 5.49
N SER A 50 19.69 8.64 4.66
CA SER A 50 20.26 8.98 3.35
C SER A 50 21.18 10.21 3.38
N ALA A 51 20.99 11.14 4.32
CA ALA A 51 21.78 12.36 4.41
C ALA A 51 23.13 12.14 5.12
N SER A 52 24.17 12.82 4.64
CA SER A 52 25.44 12.98 5.36
C SER A 52 25.27 13.69 6.70
N ASN A 53 26.22 13.46 7.61
CA ASN A 53 26.20 14.03 8.96
C ASN A 53 26.06 15.56 8.97
N ASP A 54 26.69 16.26 8.03
CA ASP A 54 26.67 17.72 7.94
C ASP A 54 25.26 18.23 7.55
N ILE A 55 24.67 17.62 6.52
CA ILE A 55 23.30 17.96 6.09
C ILE A 55 22.29 17.59 7.16
N LEU A 56 22.46 16.43 7.80
CA LEU A 56 21.59 15.99 8.88
C LEU A 56 21.64 16.96 10.07
N ALA A 57 22.82 17.47 10.44
CA ALA A 57 22.96 18.48 11.49
C ALA A 57 22.21 19.78 11.13
N CYS A 58 22.36 20.26 9.89
CA CYS A 58 21.62 21.43 9.40
C CYS A 58 20.10 21.21 9.41
N LEU A 59 19.62 20.09 8.88
CA LEU A 59 18.21 19.74 8.85
C LEU A 59 17.64 19.59 10.26
N SER A 60 18.39 18.98 11.17
CA SER A 60 17.95 18.78 12.55
C SER A 60 17.79 20.10 13.29
N ALA A 61 18.72 21.05 13.08
CA ALA A 61 18.61 22.40 13.63
C ALA A 61 17.44 23.18 13.01
N TYR A 62 17.22 23.05 11.69
CA TYR A 62 16.18 23.80 10.97
C TYR A 62 14.76 23.29 11.25
N LEU A 63 14.58 21.96 11.29
CA LEU A 63 13.28 21.29 11.44
C LEU A 63 12.99 20.88 12.89
N ASN A 64 13.89 21.18 13.82
CA ASN A 64 13.80 20.80 15.23
C ASN A 64 13.57 19.29 15.43
N TRP A 65 14.34 18.48 14.72
CA TRP A 65 14.24 17.02 14.78
C TRP A 65 14.95 16.46 16.01
N GLU A 66 14.26 15.59 16.75
CA GLU A 66 14.87 14.85 17.85
C GLU A 66 15.90 13.85 17.32
N GLN A 67 17.13 13.90 17.83
CA GLN A 67 18.21 12.96 17.50
C GLN A 67 18.02 11.57 18.16
N SER A 68 17.06 11.42 19.07
CA SER A 68 16.87 10.23 19.92
C SER A 68 16.02 9.12 19.29
N SER A 69 15.37 9.36 18.16
CA SER A 69 14.50 8.35 17.53
C SER A 69 15.33 7.23 16.90
N SER A 70 14.94 5.98 17.13
CA SER A 70 15.57 4.81 16.49
C SER A 70 15.67 4.99 14.97
N LEU A 71 16.86 4.73 14.43
CA LEU A 71 17.08 4.68 12.99
C LEU A 71 16.69 3.31 12.40
N ASP A 72 16.02 2.43 13.14
CA ASP A 72 15.61 1.10 12.66
C ASP A 72 14.26 1.15 11.92
N ALA A 73 14.30 0.97 10.60
CA ALA A 73 13.13 0.92 9.74
C ALA A 73 12.23 -0.28 10.04
N GLY A 74 12.76 -1.43 10.45
CA GLY A 74 11.95 -2.61 10.79
C GLY A 74 11.14 -2.37 12.06
N VAL A 75 11.74 -1.72 13.07
CA VAL A 75 11.03 -1.30 14.29
C VAL A 75 9.97 -0.25 13.96
N MET A 76 10.29 0.73 13.12
CA MET A 76 9.33 1.76 12.73
C MET A 76 8.14 1.17 11.94
N VAL A 77 8.38 0.27 10.99
CA VAL A 77 7.33 -0.46 10.27
C VAL A 77 6.45 -1.23 11.26
N SER A 78 7.04 -1.96 12.20
CA SER A 78 6.29 -2.71 13.22
C SER A 78 5.38 -1.80 14.05
N ASN A 79 5.88 -0.63 14.47
CA ASN A 79 5.10 0.35 15.22
C ASN A 79 3.95 0.92 14.38
N LEU A 80 4.20 1.28 13.12
CA LEU A 80 3.16 1.79 12.21
C LEU A 80 2.06 0.76 11.94
N LEU A 81 2.43 -0.52 11.79
CA LEU A 81 1.48 -1.62 11.60
C LEU A 81 0.59 -1.84 12.84
N LEU A 82 1.10 -1.61 14.05
CA LEU A 82 0.31 -1.65 15.29
C LEU A 82 -0.58 -0.40 15.44
N GLU A 83 -0.04 0.78 15.14
CA GLU A 83 -0.76 2.05 15.18
C GLU A 83 -1.97 2.01 14.22
N MET A 84 -1.79 1.58 12.96
CA MET A 84 -2.88 1.57 11.97
C MET A 84 -4.03 0.63 12.34
N GLN A 85 -3.76 -0.47 13.04
CA GLN A 85 -4.79 -1.43 13.47
C GLN A 85 -5.65 -0.88 14.61
N SER A 86 -5.07 -0.03 15.46
CA SER A 86 -5.73 0.57 16.64
C SER A 86 -6.27 1.99 16.41
N CYS A 87 -5.85 2.65 15.32
CA CYS A 87 -6.21 4.04 15.02
C CYS A 87 -7.68 4.19 14.63
N THR A 88 -8.46 4.90 15.45
CA THR A 88 -9.90 5.12 15.22
C THR A 88 -10.18 5.92 13.94
N LYS A 89 -9.26 6.77 13.49
CA LYS A 89 -9.40 7.61 12.29
C LYS A 89 -9.27 6.86 10.96
N VAL A 90 -8.87 5.58 11.00
CA VAL A 90 -8.90 4.70 9.82
C VAL A 90 -10.35 4.32 9.56
N GLU A 91 -11.00 5.02 8.64
CA GLU A 91 -12.44 4.92 8.38
C GLU A 91 -12.71 4.89 6.87
N PHE A 92 -13.93 4.52 6.49
CA PHE A 92 -14.39 4.60 5.11
C PHE A 92 -14.98 5.97 4.83
N HIS A 93 -14.63 6.53 3.67
CA HIS A 93 -15.19 7.74 3.11
C HIS A 93 -15.73 7.47 1.71
N LEU A 94 -16.78 8.21 1.32
CA LEU A 94 -17.32 8.13 -0.04
C LEU A 94 -16.50 9.00 -0.98
N SER A 95 -16.07 8.38 -2.08
CA SER A 95 -15.35 8.98 -3.19
C SER A 95 -16.16 8.81 -4.47
N GLU A 96 -16.31 9.86 -5.25
CA GLU A 96 -17.00 9.79 -6.55
C GLU A 96 -16.28 8.83 -7.52
N GLN A 97 -14.95 8.85 -7.49
CA GLN A 97 -14.11 8.05 -8.37
C GLN A 97 -13.90 6.62 -7.85
N TYR A 98 -13.71 6.47 -6.54
CA TYR A 98 -13.28 5.21 -5.92
C TYR A 98 -14.38 4.47 -5.15
N GLY A 99 -15.58 5.05 -4.98
CA GLY A 99 -16.65 4.45 -4.18
C GLY A 99 -16.38 4.57 -2.68
N GLU A 100 -16.60 3.49 -1.92
CA GLU A 100 -16.27 3.45 -0.49
C GLU A 100 -14.77 3.21 -0.32
N ASP A 101 -14.01 4.29 -0.13
CA ASP A 101 -12.54 4.31 -0.07
C ASP A 101 -12.05 4.69 1.33
N LEU A 102 -10.74 4.63 1.55
CA LEU A 102 -10.09 4.89 2.82
C LEU A 102 -9.92 6.39 3.13
N SER A 103 -9.98 6.73 4.42
CA SER A 103 -9.68 8.08 4.90
C SER A 103 -8.23 8.51 4.62
N GLU A 104 -7.98 9.83 4.64
CA GLU A 104 -6.64 10.40 4.49
C GLU A 104 -5.64 9.83 5.50
N ASP A 105 -6.07 9.62 6.75
CA ASP A 105 -5.24 9.04 7.81
C ASP A 105 -4.83 7.60 7.48
N ALA A 106 -5.76 6.80 6.93
CA ALA A 106 -5.46 5.44 6.47
C ALA A 106 -4.44 5.44 5.33
N TRP A 107 -4.59 6.33 4.35
CA TRP A 107 -3.63 6.49 3.26
C TRP A 107 -2.24 6.92 3.74
N GLN A 108 -2.14 7.75 4.79
CA GLN A 108 -0.84 8.09 5.38
C GLN A 108 -0.10 6.86 5.93
N TYR A 109 -0.80 5.95 6.60
CA TYR A 109 -0.18 4.70 7.07
C TYR A 109 0.27 3.82 5.91
N ILE A 110 -0.57 3.68 4.87
CA ILE A 110 -0.24 2.91 3.68
C ILE A 110 1.06 3.43 3.06
N PHE A 111 1.13 4.74 2.79
CA PHE A 111 2.31 5.34 2.19
C PHE A 111 3.55 5.29 3.10
N ALA A 112 3.37 5.39 4.41
CA ALA A 112 4.47 5.34 5.37
C ALA A 112 5.13 3.95 5.36
N VAL A 113 4.32 2.90 5.44
CA VAL A 113 4.81 1.51 5.43
C VAL A 113 5.40 1.18 4.06
N ASP A 114 4.73 1.53 2.97
CA ASP A 114 5.21 1.34 1.60
C ASP A 114 6.60 1.97 1.38
N LEU A 115 6.77 3.24 1.76
CA LEU A 115 8.05 3.94 1.66
C LEU A 115 9.18 3.21 2.41
N LEU A 116 8.92 2.79 3.65
CA LEU A 116 9.94 2.10 4.45
C LEU A 116 10.27 0.71 3.86
N CYS A 117 9.25 -0.04 3.45
CA CYS A 117 9.41 -1.36 2.85
C CYS A 117 10.20 -1.31 1.52
N CYS A 118 10.01 -0.27 0.70
CA CYS A 118 10.82 -0.05 -0.50
C CYS A 118 12.33 -0.07 -0.19
N HIS A 119 12.75 0.57 0.91
CA HIS A 119 14.16 0.56 1.34
C HIS A 119 14.60 -0.74 2.03
N MET A 120 13.67 -1.61 2.43
CA MET A 120 13.95 -2.92 3.03
C MET A 120 13.92 -4.06 2.00
N LYS A 121 13.48 -3.78 0.77
CA LYS A 121 13.38 -4.70 -0.37
C LYS A 121 12.33 -5.79 -0.21
N TRP A 122 12.13 -6.54 -1.29
CA TRP A 122 11.06 -7.54 -1.38
C TRP A 122 11.15 -8.63 -0.33
N ASP A 123 12.28 -9.33 -0.21
CA ASP A 123 12.40 -10.51 0.67
C ASP A 123 12.03 -10.18 2.12
N TRP A 124 12.55 -9.06 2.64
CA TRP A 124 12.22 -8.63 4.00
C TRP A 124 10.74 -8.25 4.12
N THR A 125 10.20 -7.52 3.15
CA THR A 125 8.80 -7.06 3.13
C THR A 125 7.82 -8.23 3.07
N HIS A 126 8.07 -9.17 2.19
CA HIS A 126 7.26 -10.38 2.03
C HIS A 126 7.26 -11.21 3.31
N ASP A 127 8.44 -11.48 3.89
CA ASP A 127 8.56 -12.40 5.01
C ASP A 127 8.16 -11.80 6.35
N ASN A 128 8.36 -10.49 6.55
CA ASN A 128 8.12 -9.87 7.86
C ASN A 128 6.85 -9.04 7.93
N VAL A 129 6.38 -8.47 6.82
CA VAL A 129 5.17 -7.65 6.81
C VAL A 129 4.00 -8.44 6.25
N ILE A 130 4.09 -8.88 5.00
CA ILE A 130 2.98 -9.55 4.31
C ILE A 130 2.65 -10.88 5.01
N SER A 131 3.64 -11.76 5.15
CA SER A 131 3.44 -13.13 5.64
C SER A 131 3.17 -13.22 7.15
N LYS A 132 3.84 -12.38 7.96
CA LYS A 132 3.77 -12.47 9.43
C LYS A 132 2.77 -11.52 10.08
N VAL A 133 2.32 -10.47 9.39
CA VAL A 133 1.43 -9.46 9.99
C VAL A 133 0.14 -9.29 9.20
N LEU A 134 0.24 -8.96 7.91
CA LEU A 134 -0.93 -8.59 7.10
C LEU A 134 -1.86 -9.79 6.85
N TRP A 135 -1.33 -10.92 6.37
CA TRP A 135 -2.14 -12.12 6.16
C TRP A 135 -2.75 -12.69 7.45
N PRO A 136 -2.00 -12.84 8.56
CA PRO A 136 -2.59 -13.28 9.82
C PRO A 136 -3.71 -12.36 10.33
N SER A 137 -3.61 -11.05 10.10
CA SER A 137 -4.67 -10.10 10.47
C SER A 137 -5.95 -10.32 9.67
N MET A 138 -5.83 -10.58 8.36
CA MET A 138 -6.97 -10.94 7.51
C MET A 138 -7.59 -12.28 7.89
N ASP A 139 -6.78 -13.31 8.13
CA ASP A 139 -7.25 -14.64 8.57
C ASP A 139 -8.01 -14.55 9.90
N ASN A 140 -7.50 -13.77 10.86
CA ASN A 140 -8.18 -13.51 12.12
C ASN A 140 -9.53 -12.80 11.93
N TRP A 141 -9.61 -11.82 11.03
CA TRP A 141 -10.87 -11.14 10.70
C TRP A 141 -11.90 -12.10 10.06
N ILE A 142 -11.48 -12.95 9.13
CA ILE A 142 -12.37 -13.96 8.51
C ILE A 142 -12.89 -14.92 9.60
N LYS A 143 -12.01 -15.45 10.44
CA LYS A 143 -12.38 -16.39 11.52
C LYS A 143 -13.37 -15.77 12.50
N LYS A 144 -13.15 -14.52 12.92
CA LYS A 144 -14.06 -13.79 13.82
C LYS A 144 -15.42 -13.51 13.18
N ARG A 145 -15.48 -13.26 11.87
CA ARG A 145 -16.75 -13.07 11.15
C ARG A 145 -17.56 -14.37 11.03
N LYS A 146 -16.89 -15.52 10.92
CA LYS A 146 -17.53 -16.84 10.85
C LYS A 146 -17.85 -17.45 12.21
N GLY A 147 -17.22 -16.98 13.29
CA GLY A 147 -17.46 -17.41 14.66
C GLY A 147 -18.54 -16.59 15.39
N HIS A 148 -19.22 -17.19 16.37
CA HIS A 148 -20.16 -16.50 17.28
C HIS A 148 -19.45 -15.78 18.46
N GLU A 149 -18.18 -15.39 18.33
CA GLU A 149 -17.43 -14.80 19.44
C GLU A 149 -17.60 -13.28 19.51
N THR A 150 -18.00 -12.79 20.68
CA THR A 150 -18.31 -11.40 21.02
C THR A 150 -17.08 -10.50 21.25
N THR A 151 -15.88 -10.97 20.92
CA THR A 151 -14.65 -10.17 21.07
C THR A 151 -14.57 -9.12 19.97
N GLN A 152 -14.09 -7.93 20.33
CA GLN A 152 -13.92 -6.78 19.42
C GLN A 152 -13.35 -7.22 18.06
N SER A 153 -14.21 -7.19 17.05
CA SER A 153 -13.87 -7.59 15.69
C SER A 153 -12.93 -6.55 15.08
N ILE A 154 -11.98 -7.01 14.25
CA ILE A 154 -11.14 -6.08 13.47
C ILE A 154 -12.08 -5.29 12.57
N ARG A 155 -11.95 -3.95 12.56
CA ARG A 155 -12.82 -3.09 11.77
C ARG A 155 -12.59 -3.33 10.28
N ASP A 156 -13.66 -3.28 9.50
CA ASP A 156 -13.62 -3.50 8.06
C ASP A 156 -12.73 -2.48 7.34
N SER A 157 -12.67 -1.23 7.82
CA SER A 157 -11.76 -0.20 7.30
C SER A 157 -10.28 -0.56 7.47
N VAL A 158 -9.92 -1.26 8.55
CA VAL A 158 -8.55 -1.75 8.78
C VAL A 158 -8.23 -2.87 7.79
N ILE A 159 -9.19 -3.73 7.46
CA ILE A 159 -8.99 -4.81 6.48
C ILE A 159 -8.87 -4.24 5.06
N ALA A 160 -9.68 -3.26 4.71
CA ALA A 160 -9.54 -2.52 3.46
C ALA A 160 -8.15 -1.86 3.36
N LEU A 161 -7.66 -1.23 4.44
CA LEU A 161 -6.31 -0.69 4.53
C LEU A 161 -5.25 -1.76 4.26
N ILE A 162 -5.36 -2.92 4.91
CA ILE A 162 -4.43 -4.04 4.73
C ILE A 162 -4.40 -4.52 3.28
N LEU A 163 -5.57 -4.68 2.64
CA LEU A 163 -5.67 -5.10 1.24
C LEU A 163 -5.01 -4.09 0.28
N ARG A 164 -5.27 -2.79 0.46
CA ARG A 164 -4.61 -1.74 -0.33
C ARG A 164 -3.10 -1.74 -0.10
N LEU A 165 -2.66 -1.94 1.14
CA LEU A 165 -1.25 -2.02 1.48
C LEU A 165 -0.56 -3.21 0.81
N ILE A 166 -1.18 -4.40 0.80
CA ILE A 166 -0.61 -5.58 0.13
C ILE A 166 -0.41 -5.33 -1.38
N GLY A 167 -1.38 -4.68 -2.04
CA GLY A 167 -1.28 -4.36 -3.47
C GLY A 167 -0.09 -3.46 -3.78
N ARG A 168 0.13 -2.45 -2.93
CA ARG A 168 1.30 -1.56 -3.03
C ARG A 168 2.62 -2.27 -2.72
N LEU A 169 2.69 -3.03 -1.64
CA LEU A 169 3.90 -3.76 -1.28
C LEU A 169 4.26 -4.81 -2.34
N GLY A 170 3.27 -5.41 -3.02
CA GLY A 170 3.51 -6.29 -4.15
C GLY A 170 4.19 -5.61 -5.34
N GLN A 171 4.05 -4.28 -5.51
CA GLN A 171 4.79 -3.51 -6.52
C GLN A 171 6.30 -3.57 -6.31
N ILE A 172 6.75 -3.68 -5.05
CA ILE A 172 8.18 -3.86 -4.73
C ILE A 172 8.67 -5.17 -5.34
N GLY A 173 7.91 -6.26 -5.13
CA GLY A 173 8.22 -7.56 -5.71
C GLY A 173 8.19 -7.56 -7.23
N LEU A 174 7.24 -6.87 -7.86
CA LEU A 174 7.20 -6.72 -9.32
C LEU A 174 8.45 -6.02 -9.87
N LYS A 175 8.84 -4.89 -9.25
CA LYS A 175 10.03 -4.12 -9.63
C LYS A 175 11.32 -4.91 -9.44
N GLU A 176 11.38 -5.77 -8.43
CA GLU A 176 12.52 -6.64 -8.15
C GLU A 176 12.51 -7.97 -8.93
N GLY A 177 11.50 -8.20 -9.79
CA GLY A 177 11.41 -9.37 -10.67
C GLY A 177 10.84 -10.63 -10.00
N CYS A 178 10.23 -10.51 -8.81
CA CYS A 178 9.66 -11.60 -8.03
C CYS A 178 8.23 -12.01 -8.50
N LEU A 179 8.03 -12.12 -9.82
CA LEU A 179 6.72 -12.31 -10.46
C LEU A 179 5.92 -13.50 -9.90
N ALA A 180 6.56 -14.65 -9.68
CA ALA A 180 5.87 -15.84 -9.18
C ALA A 180 5.29 -15.64 -7.78
N ALA A 181 6.01 -14.97 -6.89
CA ALA A 181 5.53 -14.68 -5.53
C ALA A 181 4.37 -13.68 -5.56
N VAL A 182 4.48 -12.62 -6.38
CA VAL A 182 3.41 -11.64 -6.53
C VAL A 182 2.16 -12.25 -7.19
N LYS A 183 2.33 -13.13 -8.17
CA LYS A 183 1.23 -13.88 -8.79
C LYS A 183 0.48 -14.76 -7.78
N ASN A 184 1.19 -15.37 -6.82
CA ASN A 184 0.53 -16.12 -5.75
C ASN A 184 -0.33 -15.19 -4.87
N ILE A 185 0.19 -14.02 -4.52
CA ILE A 185 -0.55 -13.00 -3.77
C ILE A 185 -1.80 -12.56 -4.52
N SER A 186 -1.66 -12.18 -5.80
CA SER A 186 -2.80 -11.74 -6.62
C SER A 186 -3.84 -12.85 -6.79
N SER A 187 -3.41 -14.11 -6.89
CA SER A 187 -4.32 -15.27 -7.01
C SER A 187 -5.14 -15.47 -5.73
N VAL A 188 -4.52 -15.32 -4.55
CA VAL A 188 -5.23 -15.39 -3.25
C VAL A 188 -6.25 -14.26 -3.13
N ILE A 189 -5.89 -13.02 -3.51
CA ILE A 189 -6.82 -11.88 -3.48
C ILE A 189 -7.94 -12.07 -4.51
N GLY A 190 -7.63 -12.59 -5.70
CA GLY A 190 -8.61 -12.88 -6.75
C GLY A 190 -9.65 -13.89 -6.28
N LEU A 191 -9.20 -14.99 -5.65
CA LEU A 191 -10.09 -15.98 -5.05
C LEU A 191 -10.96 -15.36 -3.94
N PHE A 192 -10.37 -14.53 -3.09
CA PHE A 192 -11.10 -13.82 -2.04
C PHE A 192 -12.22 -12.95 -2.62
N VAL A 193 -11.94 -12.17 -3.67
CA VAL A 193 -12.91 -11.23 -4.26
C VAL A 193 -14.03 -11.96 -5.00
N GLN A 194 -13.75 -13.09 -5.64
CA GLN A 194 -14.77 -13.93 -6.28
C GLN A 194 -15.81 -14.47 -5.29
N HIS A 195 -15.38 -14.86 -4.09
CA HIS A 195 -16.28 -15.38 -3.05
C HIS A 195 -16.85 -14.29 -2.13
N ALA A 196 -16.44 -13.04 -2.31
CA ALA A 196 -16.74 -11.96 -1.37
C ALA A 196 -18.25 -11.73 -1.17
N LYS A 197 -19.04 -11.88 -2.24
CA LYS A 197 -20.50 -11.77 -2.17
C LYS A 197 -21.13 -12.86 -1.32
N GLU A 198 -20.79 -14.11 -1.59
CA GLU A 198 -21.34 -15.29 -0.88
C GLU A 198 -20.97 -15.25 0.60
N GLU A 199 -19.78 -14.73 0.91
CA GLU A 199 -19.24 -14.56 2.26
C GLU A 199 -19.66 -13.22 2.92
N GLY A 200 -20.59 -12.48 2.32
CA GLY A 200 -21.15 -11.24 2.86
C GLY A 200 -20.11 -10.16 3.20
N VAL A 201 -19.00 -10.12 2.45
CA VAL A 201 -17.89 -9.18 2.67
C VAL A 201 -18.38 -7.73 2.49
N PRO A 202 -18.04 -6.79 3.38
CA PRO A 202 -18.40 -5.39 3.26
C PRO A 202 -17.91 -4.75 1.96
N TRP A 203 -18.69 -3.85 1.37
CA TRP A 203 -18.43 -3.29 0.04
C TRP A 203 -17.07 -2.58 -0.07
N GLY A 204 -16.70 -1.71 0.88
CA GLY A 204 -15.39 -1.06 0.88
C GLY A 204 -14.21 -2.04 0.95
N VAL A 205 -14.39 -3.20 1.60
CA VAL A 205 -13.37 -4.27 1.63
C VAL A 205 -13.25 -4.95 0.27
N GLN A 206 -14.38 -5.18 -0.43
CA GLN A 206 -14.35 -5.73 -1.79
C GLN A 206 -13.64 -4.78 -2.76
N LEU A 207 -13.97 -3.49 -2.71
CA LEU A 207 -13.32 -2.47 -3.53
C LEU A 207 -11.81 -2.40 -3.26
N ALA A 208 -11.41 -2.46 -1.99
CA ALA A 208 -10.00 -2.47 -1.62
C ALA A 208 -9.24 -3.68 -2.20
N ALA A 209 -9.86 -4.87 -2.20
CA ALA A 209 -9.30 -6.05 -2.86
C ALA A 209 -9.20 -5.88 -4.38
N VAL A 210 -10.23 -5.33 -5.04
CA VAL A 210 -10.19 -5.05 -6.48
C VAL A 210 -9.08 -4.07 -6.84
N TYR A 211 -8.95 -2.95 -6.11
CA TYR A 211 -7.87 -2.01 -6.38
C TYR A 211 -6.48 -2.60 -6.10
N SER A 212 -6.37 -3.49 -5.11
CA SER A 212 -5.15 -4.25 -4.86
C SER A 212 -4.81 -5.14 -6.05
N LEU A 213 -5.79 -5.82 -6.66
CA LEU A 213 -5.58 -6.59 -7.89
C LEU A 213 -5.14 -5.71 -9.06
N CYS A 214 -5.73 -4.52 -9.22
CA CYS A 214 -5.31 -3.57 -10.25
C CYS A 214 -3.83 -3.19 -10.08
N ASP A 215 -3.40 -2.88 -8.83
CA ASP A 215 -1.99 -2.61 -8.55
C ASP A 215 -1.15 -3.82 -9.01
N LEU A 216 -1.52 -5.04 -8.64
CA LEU A 216 -0.79 -6.26 -8.96
C LEU A 216 -0.92 -6.73 -10.43
N GLY A 217 -1.52 -5.94 -11.31
CA GLY A 217 -1.87 -6.28 -12.69
C GLY A 217 -0.77 -7.02 -13.45
N SER A 218 0.46 -6.50 -13.41
CA SER A 218 1.60 -7.06 -14.17
C SER A 218 2.04 -8.48 -13.74
N SER A 219 1.54 -8.99 -12.60
CA SER A 219 1.86 -10.36 -12.14
C SER A 219 1.09 -11.45 -12.87
N ASN A 220 -0.16 -11.16 -13.26
CA ASN A 220 -1.06 -12.11 -13.91
C ASN A 220 -2.23 -11.37 -14.59
N PRO A 221 -1.96 -10.57 -15.65
CA PRO A 221 -2.96 -9.68 -16.22
C PRO A 221 -4.30 -10.36 -16.56
N GLU A 222 -4.25 -11.49 -17.29
CA GLU A 222 -5.44 -12.24 -17.71
C GLU A 222 -6.28 -12.73 -16.52
N GLY A 223 -5.64 -13.42 -15.56
CA GLY A 223 -6.35 -13.97 -14.41
C GLY A 223 -6.88 -12.89 -13.45
N ILE A 224 -6.22 -11.72 -13.39
CA ILE A 224 -6.72 -10.57 -12.64
C ILE A 224 -7.96 -9.99 -13.31
N VAL A 225 -7.93 -9.76 -14.62
CA VAL A 225 -9.08 -9.27 -15.38
C VAL A 225 -10.26 -10.24 -15.26
N GLU A 226 -10.03 -11.54 -15.38
CA GLU A 226 -11.05 -12.57 -15.18
C GLU A 226 -11.66 -12.51 -13.76
N ALA A 227 -10.83 -12.41 -12.72
CA ALA A 227 -11.30 -12.32 -11.34
C ALA A 227 -12.16 -11.07 -11.10
N ILE A 228 -11.73 -9.90 -11.60
CA ILE A 228 -12.49 -8.65 -11.45
C ILE A 228 -13.80 -8.72 -12.24
N HIS A 229 -13.81 -9.29 -13.44
CA HIS A 229 -15.05 -9.47 -14.22
C HIS A 229 -16.04 -10.41 -13.54
N ALA A 230 -15.57 -11.54 -13.00
CA ALA A 230 -16.42 -12.47 -12.25
C ALA A 230 -17.06 -11.80 -11.02
N TRP A 231 -16.27 -11.03 -10.26
CA TRP A 231 -16.76 -10.24 -9.15
C TRP A 231 -17.78 -9.18 -9.58
N LYS A 232 -17.49 -8.44 -10.66
CA LYS A 232 -18.38 -7.41 -11.23
C LYS A 232 -19.73 -7.99 -11.64
N ALA A 233 -19.76 -9.18 -12.23
CA ALA A 233 -21.00 -9.85 -12.63
C ALA A 233 -21.89 -10.21 -11.42
N GLY A 234 -21.28 -10.42 -10.25
CA GLY A 234 -22.00 -10.69 -9.00
C GLY A 234 -22.44 -9.44 -8.22
N ALA A 235 -21.81 -8.28 -8.46
CA ALA A 235 -22.03 -7.07 -7.67
C ALA A 235 -23.43 -6.45 -7.90
N LEU A 236 -24.07 -6.02 -6.80
CA LEU A 236 -25.36 -5.31 -6.84
C LEU A 236 -25.18 -3.78 -6.70
N ASN A 237 -24.02 -3.35 -6.23
CA ASN A 237 -23.64 -1.95 -6.06
C ASN A 237 -23.19 -1.35 -7.38
N ASN A 238 -23.33 -0.02 -7.50
CA ASN A 238 -22.76 0.71 -8.62
C ASN A 238 -21.22 0.56 -8.62
N ILE A 239 -20.67 0.20 -9.77
CA ILE A 239 -19.22 0.00 -9.93
C ILE A 239 -18.56 1.37 -10.10
N PRO A 240 -17.58 1.74 -9.24
CA PRO A 240 -16.86 3.01 -9.38
C PRO A 240 -16.09 3.09 -10.69
N SER A 241 -15.89 4.31 -11.21
CA SER A 241 -15.16 4.51 -12.47
C SER A 241 -13.72 4.01 -12.39
N ALA A 242 -13.04 4.19 -11.24
CA ALA A 242 -11.68 3.71 -11.03
C ALA A 242 -11.50 2.21 -11.24
N VAL A 243 -12.54 1.40 -10.99
CA VAL A 243 -12.50 -0.04 -11.26
C VAL A 243 -12.46 -0.28 -12.78
N THR A 244 -13.23 0.49 -13.54
CA THR A 244 -13.24 0.37 -15.01
C THR A 244 -11.91 0.82 -15.60
N ASP A 245 -11.35 1.92 -15.09
CA ASP A 245 -10.03 2.41 -15.48
C ASP A 245 -8.94 1.38 -15.17
N GLY A 246 -8.97 0.77 -13.97
CA GLY A 246 -8.04 -0.28 -13.58
C GLY A 246 -8.13 -1.54 -14.45
N ILE A 247 -9.34 -1.99 -14.80
CA ILE A 247 -9.52 -3.10 -15.75
C ILE A 247 -8.88 -2.76 -17.11
N ALA A 248 -9.10 -1.55 -17.61
CA ALA A 248 -8.54 -1.12 -18.89
C ALA A 248 -7.00 -1.09 -18.84
N GLU A 249 -6.41 -0.59 -17.76
CA GLU A 249 -4.96 -0.60 -17.55
C GLU A 249 -4.39 -2.02 -17.54
N VAL A 250 -4.98 -2.93 -16.75
CA VAL A 250 -4.50 -4.33 -16.69
C VAL A 250 -4.71 -5.04 -18.03
N THR A 251 -5.81 -4.79 -18.73
CA THR A 251 -6.08 -5.38 -20.05
C THR A 251 -5.03 -4.97 -21.08
N SER A 252 -4.57 -3.71 -21.03
CA SER A 252 -3.52 -3.22 -21.92
C SER A 252 -2.20 -3.98 -21.73
N LEU A 253 -1.92 -4.50 -20.53
CA LEU A 253 -0.75 -5.33 -20.26
C LEU A 253 -0.84 -6.70 -20.96
N CYS A 254 -2.05 -7.30 -21.05
CA CYS A 254 -2.28 -8.54 -21.80
C CYS A 254 -1.95 -8.37 -23.30
N GLU A 255 -2.34 -7.23 -23.86
CA GLU A 255 -2.11 -6.91 -25.27
C GLU A 255 -0.62 -6.68 -25.58
N MET A 256 0.13 -6.12 -24.62
CA MET A 256 1.58 -5.94 -24.76
C MET A 256 2.35 -7.28 -24.67
N GLU A 257 1.92 -8.20 -23.80
CA GLU A 257 2.55 -9.52 -23.65
C GLU A 257 2.35 -10.40 -24.89
N SER A 258 1.18 -10.30 -25.54
CA SER A 258 0.88 -11.00 -26.81
C SER A 258 1.54 -10.40 -28.06
N ALA A 259 2.07 -9.17 -27.98
CA ALA A 259 2.72 -8.46 -29.08
C ALA A 259 4.25 -8.67 -29.17
N LEU A 260 4.86 -9.42 -28.25
CA LEU A 260 6.29 -9.76 -28.32
C LEU A 260 6.54 -10.81 -29.42
N PRO A 261 7.31 -10.49 -30.48
CA PRO A 261 7.59 -11.47 -31.53
C PRO A 261 8.45 -12.60 -30.96
N ILE A 262 7.99 -13.84 -31.18
CA ILE A 262 8.78 -15.05 -30.98
C ILE A 262 10.08 -14.88 -31.77
N LYS A 263 11.21 -14.70 -31.06
CA LYS A 263 12.52 -14.83 -31.70
C LYS A 263 12.64 -16.28 -32.16
N GLN A 264 12.52 -16.48 -33.48
CA GLN A 264 12.92 -17.70 -34.17
C GLN A 264 14.44 -17.89 -34.08
#